data_AF-A0A7X4Z8I4-F1
#
_entry.id   AF-A0A7X4Z8I4-F1
#
_cell.length_a   1.000
_cell.length_b   1.000
_cell.length_c   1.000
_cell.angle_alpha   90.00
_cell.angle_beta   90.00
_cell.angle_gamma   90.00
#
_symmetry.space_group_name_H-M   'P 1'
#
loop_
_entity.id
_entity.type
_entity.pdbx_description
1 polymer ?
#
loop_
_entity_poly.entity_id
_entity_poly.type
_entity_poly.pdbx_seq_one_letter_code
_entity_poly.pdbx_strand_id
1 'polypeptide(L)'
;MNIQDIAKSREKKAVFNMVLEESCRQWCDGIENAPERKDGEGFADFFYEVFEDKEKEYVQQIKEMNGGRLPTLQPKGKDHER
;
A
#
# COMPACT_ATOMS: atom_id res chain seq x y z
N MET A 1 -11.15 5.96 3.12
CA MET A 1 -10.75 4.60 2.69
C MET A 1 -10.61 3.75 3.93
N ASN A 2 -10.96 2.47 3.87
CA ASN A 2 -10.68 1.52 4.94
C ASN A 2 -10.39 0.12 4.39
N ILE A 3 -10.07 -0.82 5.28
CA ILE A 3 -9.76 -2.20 4.89
C ILE A 3 -10.91 -2.90 4.14
N GLN A 4 -12.18 -2.58 4.42
CA GLN A 4 -13.32 -3.18 3.74
C GLN A 4 -13.43 -2.68 2.29
N ASP A 5 -13.09 -1.42 2.03
CA ASP A 5 -13.03 -0.86 0.67
C ASP A 5 -11.97 -1.59 -0.17
N ILE A 6 -10.81 -1.83 0.43
CA ILE A 6 -9.70 -2.56 -0.19
C ILE A 6 -10.11 -4.02 -0.43
N ALA A 7 -10.66 -4.68 0.60
CA ALA A 7 -11.03 -6.09 0.54
C ALA A 7 -12.13 -6.41 -0.50
N LYS A 8 -12.89 -5.41 -0.94
CA LYS A 8 -13.94 -5.59 -1.97
C LYS A 8 -13.48 -5.24 -3.39
N SER A 9 -12.37 -4.52 -3.56
CA SER A 9 -11.88 -4.10 -4.88
C SER A 9 -10.67 -4.93 -5.34
N ARG A 10 -10.77 -5.51 -6.54
CA ARG A 10 -9.65 -6.22 -7.17
C ARG A 10 -8.49 -5.29 -7.49
N GLU A 11 -8.78 -4.05 -7.91
CA GLU A 11 -7.76 -3.04 -8.20
C GLU A 11 -7.01 -2.63 -6.94
N LYS A 12 -7.74 -2.33 -5.86
CA LYS A 12 -7.14 -1.97 -4.57
C LYS A 12 -6.28 -3.10 -4.01
N LYS A 13 -6.74 -4.34 -4.10
CA LYS A 13 -5.93 -5.52 -3.72
C LYS A 13 -4.65 -5.63 -4.55
N ALA A 14 -4.70 -5.31 -5.83
CA ALA A 14 -3.54 -5.40 -6.72
C ALA A 14 -2.44 -4.41 -6.35
N VAL A 15 -2.81 -3.22 -5.86
CA VAL A 15 -1.84 -2.18 -5.46
C VAL A 15 -1.55 -2.15 -3.96
N PHE A 16 -2.23 -2.97 -3.15
CA PHE A 16 -2.18 -2.88 -1.70
C PHE A 16 -0.75 -2.87 -1.15
N ASN A 17 0.08 -3.83 -1.58
CA ASN A 17 1.46 -3.91 -1.11
C ASN A 17 2.29 -2.71 -1.53
N MET A 18 2.12 -2.20 -2.76
CA MET A 18 2.85 -1.03 -3.24
C MET A 18 2.54 0.21 -2.41
N VAL A 19 1.25 0.45 -2.13
CA VAL A 19 0.83 1.57 -1.28
C VAL A 19 1.32 1.38 0.15
N LEU A 20 1.27 0.16 0.69
CA LEU A 20 1.73 -0.12 2.06
C LEU A 20 3.22 0.17 2.23
N GLU A 21 4.04 -0.28 1.27
CA GLU A 21 5.48 -0.02 1.24
C GLU A 21 5.78 1.48 1.05
N GLU A 22 5.06 2.16 0.16
CA GLU A 22 5.16 3.60 -0.04
C GLU A 22 4.82 4.39 1.23
N SER A 23 3.72 4.03 1.89
CA SER A 23 3.30 4.65 3.16
C SER A 23 4.37 4.43 4.22
N CYS A 24 4.90 3.22 4.34
CA CYS A 24 5.96 2.92 5.30
C CYS A 24 7.22 3.75 5.03
N ARG A 25 7.63 3.91 3.76
CA ARG A 25 8.78 4.74 3.39
C ARG A 25 8.55 6.20 3.78
N GLN A 26 7.45 6.79 3.36
CA GLN A 26 7.12 8.19 3.67
C GLN A 26 6.99 8.43 5.19
N TRP A 27 6.42 7.46 5.92
CA TRP A 27 6.32 7.53 7.37
C TRP A 27 7.70 7.58 8.02
N CYS A 28 8.59 6.65 7.62
CA CYS A 28 9.95 6.54 8.11
C CYS A 28 10.81 7.77 7.76
N ASP A 29 10.68 8.31 6.55
CA ASP A 29 11.40 9.51 6.11
C ASP A 29 11.07 10.74 6.99
N GLY A 30 9.88 10.76 7.60
CA GLY A 30 9.47 11.82 8.52
C GLY A 30 9.97 11.67 9.97
N ILE A 31 10.56 10.53 10.35
CA ILE A 31 10.92 10.24 11.75
C ILE A 31 11.94 11.23 12.32
N GLU A 32 12.86 11.75 11.51
CA GLU A 32 13.84 12.73 11.98
C GLU A 32 13.16 14.03 12.45
N ASN A 33 12.04 14.40 11.82
CA ASN A 33 11.28 15.61 12.12
C ASN A 33 10.13 15.38 13.12
N ALA A 34 9.68 14.13 13.25
CA ALA A 34 8.59 13.69 14.14
C ALA A 34 8.97 12.35 14.80
N PRO A 35 9.88 12.36 15.80
CA PRO A 35 10.40 11.14 16.41
C PRO A 35 9.34 10.24 17.06
N GLU A 36 8.20 10.81 17.47
CA GLU A 36 7.03 10.10 17.98
C GLU A 36 6.55 9.03 17.00
N ARG A 37 6.69 9.24 15.68
CA ARG A 37 6.31 8.27 14.64
C ARG A 37 6.95 6.89 14.79
N LYS A 38 8.03 6.76 15.58
CA LYS A 38 8.66 5.47 15.90
C LYS A 38 7.75 4.52 16.68
N ASP A 39 6.77 5.03 17.42
CA ASP A 39 5.79 4.20 18.12
C ASP A 39 4.73 3.58 17.18
N GLY A 40 4.56 4.15 15.99
CA GLY A 40 3.62 3.72 14.96
C GLY A 40 2.18 4.21 15.19
N GLU A 41 1.91 5.01 16.22
CA GLU A 41 0.60 5.60 16.44
C GLU A 41 0.26 6.56 15.28
N GLY A 42 -0.94 6.42 14.72
CA GLY A 42 -1.39 7.19 13.55
C GLY A 42 -0.93 6.67 12.18
N PHE A 43 -0.05 5.65 12.12
CA PHE A 43 0.39 5.09 10.84
C PHE A 43 -0.75 4.50 10.01
N ALA A 44 -1.74 3.88 10.66
CA ALA A 44 -2.88 3.27 9.96
C ALA A 44 -3.73 4.33 9.23
N ASP A 45 -3.97 5.47 9.87
CA ASP A 45 -4.72 6.58 9.27
C ASP A 45 -3.92 7.19 8.11
N PHE A 46 -2.63 7.45 8.33
CA PHE A 46 -1.70 7.91 7.30
C PHE A 46 -1.66 6.97 6.09
N PHE A 47 -1.62 5.64 6.32
CA PHE A 47 -1.66 4.65 5.25
C PHE A 47 -2.92 4.78 4.40
N TYR A 48 -4.09 4.99 5.00
CA TYR A 48 -5.33 5.16 4.24
C TYR A 48 -5.37 6.48 3.46
N GLU A 49 -4.78 7.56 3.99
CA GLU A 49 -4.61 8.82 3.26
C GLU A 49 -3.72 8.65 2.03
N VAL A 50 -2.55 8.02 2.20
CA VAL A 50 -1.65 7.70 1.09
C VAL A 50 -2.32 6.77 0.09
N PHE A 51 -3.16 5.83 0.55
CA PHE A 51 -3.93 4.96 -0.34
C PHE A 51 -4.86 5.75 -1.24
N GLU A 52 -5.62 6.70 -0.68
CA GLU A 52 -6.53 7.54 -1.48
C GLU A 52 -5.79 8.36 -2.53
N ASP A 53 -4.60 8.87 -2.19
CA ASP A 53 -3.77 9.65 -3.11
C ASP A 53 -3.14 8.79 -4.21
N LYS A 54 -2.58 7.63 -3.85
CA LYS A 54 -1.70 6.83 -4.73
C LYS A 54 -2.39 5.69 -5.47
N GLU A 55 -3.58 5.26 -5.05
CA GLU A 55 -4.27 4.10 -5.63
C GLU A 55 -4.32 4.17 -7.16
N LYS A 56 -4.81 5.28 -7.73
CA LYS A 56 -5.02 5.40 -9.17
C LYS A 56 -3.71 5.38 -9.95
N GLU A 57 -2.69 6.04 -9.41
CA GLU A 57 -1.35 6.10 -9.99
C GLU A 57 -0.76 4.68 -10.10
N TYR A 58 -0.81 3.90 -9.01
CA TYR A 58 -0.27 2.55 -8.98
C TYR A 58 -1.11 1.54 -9.77
N VAL A 59 -2.44 1.70 -9.82
CA VAL A 59 -3.29 0.85 -10.68
C VAL A 59 -2.91 1.05 -12.14
N GLN A 60 -2.66 2.30 -12.55
CA GLN A 60 -2.25 2.62 -13.91
C GLN A 60 -0.85 2.02 -14.21
N GLN A 61 0.13 2.22 -13.34
CA GLN A 61 1.48 1.66 -13.49
C GLN A 61 1.45 0.14 -13.63
N ILE A 62 0.71 -0.55 -12.76
CA ILE A 62 0.56 -2.01 -12.82
C ILE A 62 -0.08 -2.45 -14.14
N LYS A 63 -1.11 -1.74 -14.63
CA LYS A 63 -1.75 -2.06 -15.90
C LYS A 63 -0.78 -1.89 -17.06
N GLU A 64 0.00 -0.82 -17.08
CA GLU A 64 1.02 -0.57 -18.11
C GLU A 64 2.08 -1.68 -18.16
N MET A 65 2.57 -2.11 -16.98
CA MET A 65 3.54 -3.21 -16.87
C MET A 65 2.97 -4.56 -17.32
N ASN A 66 1.66 -4.77 -17.19
CA ASN A 66 0.98 -6.04 -17.48
C ASN A 66 0.15 -6.02 -18.76
N GLY A 67 0.49 -5.17 -19.73
CA GLY A 67 -0.17 -5.13 -21.04
C GLY A 67 -1.66 -4.76 -20.96
N GLY A 68 -2.00 -3.84 -20.05
CA GLY A 68 -3.36 -3.31 -19.83
C GLY A 68 -4.20 -4.13 -18.84
N ARG A 69 -3.64 -5.12 -18.16
CA ARG A 69 -4.38 -6.04 -17.26
C ARG A 69 -3.94 -5.91 -15.81
N LEU A 70 -4.83 -6.25 -14.89
CA LEU A 70 -4.45 -6.41 -13.48
C LEU A 70 -3.74 -7.75 -13.26
N PRO A 71 -2.74 -7.81 -12.35
CA PRO A 71 -2.05 -9.03 -12.01
C PRO A 71 -3.02 -10.03 -11.40
N THR A 72 -2.66 -11.31 -11.54
CA THR A 72 -3.36 -12.38 -10.86
C THR A 72 -2.97 -12.34 -9.40
N LEU A 73 -3.95 -12.10 -8.52
CA LEU A 73 -3.77 -12.16 -7.08
C LEU A 73 -3.63 -13.63 -6.67
N GLN A 74 -2.42 -14.18 -6.74
CA GLN A 74 -2.13 -15.47 -6.12
C GLN A 74 -1.84 -15.26 -4.63
N PRO A 75 -2.36 -16.11 -3.73
CA PRO A 75 -1.92 -16.09 -2.34
C PRO A 75 -0.42 -16.39 -2.31
N LYS A 76 0.39 -15.44 -1.82
CA LYS A 76 1.82 -15.67 -1.60
C LYS A 76 1.97 -16.85 -0.64
N GLY A 77 2.60 -17.92 -1.10
CA GLY A 77 3.06 -19.01 -0.24
C GLY A 77 3.94 -18.46 0.89
N LYS A 78 3.84 -19.09 2.07
CA LYS A 78 4.55 -18.71 3.30
C LYS A 78 6.06 -18.89 3.12
N ASP A 79 6.77 -17.87 2.65
CA ASP A 79 8.23 -17.83 2.69
C ASP A 79 8.70 -16.54 3.36
N HIS A 80 8.43 -16.45 4.67
CA HIS A 80 9.15 -15.56 5.56
C HIS A 80 9.43 -16.32 6.86
N GLU A 81 10.21 -17.40 6.76
CA GLU A 81 11.04 -17.84 7.89
C GLU A 81 12.11 -16.76 8.11
N ARG A 82 12.09 -16.15 9.29
CA ARG A 82 13.09 -15.19 9.76
C ARG A 82 14.28 -15.92 10.35
#